data_AF-A0A941VG77-F1
#
_entry.id   AF-A0A941VG77-F1
#
_cell.length_a   1.000
_cell.length_b   1.000
_cell.length_c   1.000
_cell.angle_alpha   90.00
_cell.angle_beta   90.00
_cell.angle_gamma   90.00
#
_symmetry.space_group_name_H-M   'P 1'
#
loop_
_entity.id
_entity.type
_entity.pdbx_description
1 polymer ?
#
loop_
_entity_poly.entity_id
_entity_poly.type
_entity_poly.pdbx_seq_one_letter_code
_entity_poly.pdbx_strand_id
1 'polypeptide(L)'
;QRLVKTVDGKRVAAVEVLLNTKHIQELIKGGEISQIKEAIEKSLSPGSQTFEQALFDLYRSGRISMEEALASADSPTNLHWLISNATKGGGVPKAPPPGGDAATANAAAADDLSSIKLNLDALG
;
A
#
# COMPACT_ATOMS: atom_id res chain seq x y z
N GLN A 1 8.68 0.64 -11.87
CA GLN A 1 7.36 -0.06 -11.91
C GLN A 1 7.49 -1.40 -12.62
N ARG A 2 6.62 -2.37 -12.30
CA ARG A 2 6.56 -3.69 -12.97
C ARG A 2 5.14 -4.25 -12.92
N LEU A 3 4.72 -4.96 -13.97
CA LEU A 3 3.50 -5.76 -13.93
C LEU A 3 3.86 -7.17 -13.45
N VAL A 4 3.21 -7.58 -12.36
CA VAL A 4 3.48 -8.83 -11.65
C VAL A 4 2.28 -9.75 -11.81
N LYS A 5 2.52 -11.05 -12.01
CA LYS A 5 1.43 -12.01 -12.21
C LYS A 5 0.64 -12.18 -10.90
N THR A 6 -0.68 -12.11 -10.98
CA THR A 6 -1.53 -12.33 -9.81
C THR A 6 -1.91 -13.79 -9.66
N VAL A 7 -2.38 -14.18 -8.47
CA VAL A 7 -2.82 -15.55 -8.18
C VAL A 7 -4.00 -16.01 -9.05
N ASP A 8 -4.82 -15.08 -9.55
CA ASP A 8 -5.91 -15.32 -10.50
C ASP A 8 -5.44 -15.31 -11.98
N GLY A 9 -4.13 -15.27 -12.22
CA GLY A 9 -3.52 -15.35 -13.55
C GLY A 9 -3.52 -14.04 -14.36
N LYS A 10 -4.05 -12.95 -13.79
CA LYS A 10 -3.98 -11.60 -14.37
C LYS A 10 -2.64 -10.93 -14.03
N ARG A 11 -2.59 -9.59 -14.13
CA ARG A 11 -1.43 -8.77 -13.77
C ARG A 11 -1.85 -7.61 -12.88
N VAL A 12 -0.97 -7.25 -11.95
CA VAL A 12 -1.12 -6.06 -11.09
C VAL A 12 0.16 -5.23 -11.17
N ALA A 13 0.02 -3.90 -11.07
CA ALA A 13 1.18 -3.01 -11.05
C ALA A 13 1.79 -2.95 -9.64
N ALA A 14 3.09 -3.23 -9.56
CA ALA A 14 3.95 -2.86 -8.44
C ALA A 14 4.71 -1.58 -8.84
N VAL A 15 4.62 -0.54 -8.01
CA VAL A 15 5.14 0.79 -8.34
C VAL A 15 6.01 1.30 -7.20
N GLU A 16 7.20 1.77 -7.55
CA GLU A 16 8.06 2.55 -6.66
C GLU A 16 7.69 4.02 -6.78
N VAL A 17 7.64 4.72 -5.66
CA VAL A 17 7.31 6.16 -5.61
C VAL A 17 8.44 6.89 -4.90
N LEU A 18 9.04 7.86 -5.57
CA LEU A 18 10.02 8.77 -4.98
C LEU A 18 9.48 10.19 -5.01
N LEU A 19 9.21 10.75 -3.83
CA LEU A 19 8.83 12.15 -3.70
C LEU A 19 10.07 13.02 -3.57
N ASN A 20 10.06 14.15 -4.29
CA ASN A 20 11.16 15.10 -4.31
C ASN A 20 11.20 15.99 -3.05
N THR A 21 11.47 15.37 -1.89
CA THR A 21 11.62 16.07 -0.61
C THR A 21 12.93 16.85 -0.55
N LYS A 22 13.06 17.79 0.39
CA LYS A 22 14.29 18.58 0.58
C LYS A 22 15.52 17.67 0.75
N HIS A 23 15.40 16.60 1.53
CA HIS A 23 16.48 15.65 1.75
C HIS A 23 16.90 14.94 0.46
N ILE A 24 15.93 14.47 -0.35
CA ILE A 24 16.23 13.85 -1.64
C ILE A 24 16.91 14.84 -2.60
N GLN A 25 16.50 16.11 -2.61
CA GLN A 25 17.17 17.14 -3.40
C GLN A 25 18.63 17.34 -2.99
N GLU A 26 18.93 17.30 -1.69
CA GLU A 26 20.29 17.42 -1.17
C GLU A 26 21.16 16.24 -1.61
N LEU A 27 20.65 15.00 -1.50
CA LEU A 27 21.33 13.80 -1.98
C LEU A 27 21.62 13.86 -3.48
N ILE A 28 20.66 14.30 -4.30
CA ILE A 28 20.84 14.47 -5.74
C ILE A 28 21.91 15.52 -6.04
N LYS A 29 21.87 16.68 -5.36
CA LYS A 29 22.87 17.75 -5.54
C LYS A 29 24.28 17.31 -5.14
N GLY A 30 24.38 16.46 -4.12
CA GLY A 30 25.65 15.88 -3.68
C GLY A 30 26.16 14.74 -4.55
N GLY A 31 25.35 14.23 -5.49
CA GLY A 31 25.70 13.02 -6.27
C GLY A 31 25.61 11.71 -5.47
N GLU A 32 25.02 11.75 -4.28
CA GLU A 32 24.85 10.64 -3.32
C GLU A 32 23.67 9.74 -3.72
N ILE A 33 23.61 9.33 -5.00
CA ILE A 33 22.44 8.63 -5.57
C ILE A 33 22.17 7.30 -4.88
N SER A 34 23.22 6.58 -4.46
CA SER A 34 23.09 5.31 -3.74
C SER A 34 22.37 5.47 -2.39
N GLN A 35 22.49 6.63 -1.74
CA GLN A 35 21.84 6.89 -0.46
C GLN A 35 20.34 7.16 -0.58
N ILE A 36 19.85 7.48 -1.79
CA ILE A 36 18.42 7.73 -2.03
C ILE A 36 17.59 6.50 -1.68
N LYS A 37 18.02 5.30 -2.09
CA LYS A 37 17.28 4.06 -1.78
C LYS A 37 17.18 3.84 -0.27
N GLU A 38 18.29 4.00 0.45
CA GLU A 38 18.32 3.90 1.90
C GLU A 38 17.43 4.95 2.59
N ALA A 39 17.38 6.18 2.06
CA ALA A 39 16.51 7.24 2.57
C ALA A 39 15.02 6.89 2.40
N ILE A 40 14.62 6.22 1.31
CA ILE A 40 13.25 5.73 1.12
C ILE A 40 12.96 4.56 2.09
N GLU A 41 13.87 3.59 2.20
CA GLU A 41 13.71 2.42 3.08
C GLU A 41 13.54 2.81 4.55
N LYS A 42 14.35 3.77 5.03
CA LYS A 42 14.27 4.32 6.38
C LYS A 42 13.09 5.27 6.59
N SER A 43 12.21 5.43 5.60
CA SER A 43 11.06 6.34 5.63
C SER A 43 11.45 7.81 5.89
N LEU A 44 12.70 8.19 5.59
CA LEU A 44 13.18 9.57 5.71
C LEU A 44 12.60 10.49 4.62
N SER A 45 11.93 9.89 3.63
CA SER A 45 11.14 10.58 2.62
C SER A 45 9.66 10.17 2.76
N PRO A 46 8.88 10.86 3.62
CA PRO A 46 7.46 10.54 3.84
C PRO A 46 6.67 10.52 2.53
N GLY A 47 5.83 9.51 2.35
CA GLY A 47 5.05 9.30 1.12
C GLY A 47 5.83 8.69 -0.05
N SER A 48 7.14 8.46 0.11
CA SER A 48 7.90 7.60 -0.81
C SER A 48 7.71 6.13 -0.44
N GLN A 49 7.89 5.25 -1.42
CA GLN A 49 7.70 3.81 -1.30
C GLN A 49 8.73 3.11 -2.17
N THR A 50 9.49 2.16 -1.62
CA THR A 50 10.38 1.31 -2.42
C THR A 50 9.60 0.28 -3.22
N PHE A 51 10.22 -0.25 -4.27
CA PHE A 51 9.64 -1.34 -5.02
C PHE A 51 9.41 -2.61 -4.17
N GLU A 52 10.33 -2.94 -3.26
CA GLU A 52 10.16 -4.06 -2.32
C GLU A 52 8.96 -3.86 -1.38
N GLN A 53 8.70 -2.63 -0.91
CA GLN A 53 7.51 -2.32 -0.11
C GLN A 53 6.22 -2.52 -0.92
N ALA A 54 6.21 -2.13 -2.20
CA ALA A 54 5.05 -2.37 -3.08
C ALA A 54 4.78 -3.86 -3.31
N LEU A 55 5.83 -4.66 -3.54
CA LEU A 55 5.69 -6.12 -3.65
C LEU A 55 5.22 -6.75 -2.34
N PHE A 56 5.75 -6.29 -1.21
CA PHE A 56 5.33 -6.74 0.11
C PHE A 56 3.84 -6.50 0.35
N ASP A 57 3.31 -5.32 0.01
CA ASP A 57 1.89 -5.01 0.15
C ASP A 57 1.00 -5.87 -0.76
N LEU A 58 1.42 -6.11 -2.01
CA LEU A 58 0.72 -7.00 -2.93
C LEU A 58 0.71 -8.45 -2.44
N TYR A 59 1.82 -8.92 -1.89
CA TYR A 59 1.92 -10.25 -1.28
C TYR A 59 1.06 -10.35 -0.02
N ARG A 60 1.16 -9.38 0.90
CA ARG A 60 0.39 -9.33 2.15
C ARG A 60 -1.12 -9.27 1.90
N SER A 61 -1.55 -8.62 0.81
CA SER A 61 -2.96 -8.59 0.39
C SER A 61 -3.42 -9.84 -0.37
N GLY A 62 -2.55 -10.83 -0.57
CA GLY A 62 -2.85 -12.08 -1.26
C GLY A 62 -3.01 -11.94 -2.78
N ARG A 63 -2.61 -10.81 -3.36
CA ARG A 63 -2.75 -10.53 -4.80
C ARG A 63 -1.72 -11.30 -5.64
N ILE A 64 -0.52 -11.49 -5.10
CA ILE A 64 0.59 -12.21 -5.75
C ILE A 64 1.14 -13.28 -4.81
N SER A 65 1.75 -14.33 -5.36
CA SER A 65 2.41 -15.37 -4.54
C SER A 65 3.76 -14.89 -4.01
N MET A 66 4.27 -15.56 -2.98
CA MET A 66 5.61 -15.30 -2.44
C MET A 66 6.70 -15.53 -3.49
N GLU A 67 6.59 -16.62 -4.25
CA GLU A 67 7.50 -16.95 -5.34
C GLU A 67 7.54 -15.83 -6.40
N GLU A 68 6.36 -15.35 -6.81
CA GLU A 68 6.25 -14.29 -7.80
C GLU A 68 6.80 -12.96 -7.26
N ALA A 69 6.55 -12.66 -5.98
CA ALA A 69 7.08 -11.47 -5.33
C ALA A 69 8.61 -11.48 -5.29
N LEU A 70 9.23 -12.61 -4.91
CA LEU A 70 10.69 -12.78 -4.88
C LEU A 70 11.31 -12.77 -6.27
N ALA A 71 10.71 -13.45 -7.25
CA ALA A 71 11.16 -13.44 -8.64
C ALA A 71 11.09 -12.05 -9.27
N SER A 72 10.13 -11.24 -8.81
CA SER A 72 9.95 -9.86 -9.24
C SER A 72 10.71 -8.84 -8.42
N ALA A 73 11.42 -9.17 -7.34
CA ALA A 73 12.10 -8.16 -6.51
C ALA A 73 13.43 -7.69 -7.13
N ASP A 74 13.81 -6.44 -6.91
CA ASP A 74 15.14 -5.95 -7.28
C ASP A 74 16.18 -6.40 -6.23
N SER A 75 15.75 -6.52 -4.96
CA SER A 75 16.49 -7.21 -3.91
C SER A 75 15.62 -8.27 -3.23
N PRO A 76 15.71 -9.55 -3.67
CA PRO A 76 14.98 -10.66 -3.02
C PRO A 76 15.33 -10.80 -1.54
N THR A 77 16.59 -10.54 -1.16
CA THR A 77 17.05 -10.54 0.23
C THR A 77 16.33 -9.49 1.07
N ASN A 78 16.18 -8.26 0.57
CA ASN A 78 15.49 -7.18 1.28
C ASN A 78 13.99 -7.48 1.43
N LEU A 79 13.35 -7.97 0.37
CA LEU A 79 11.94 -8.39 0.44
C LEU A 79 11.72 -9.51 1.46
N HIS A 80 12.62 -10.50 1.50
CA HIS A 80 12.54 -11.59 2.47
C HIS A 80 12.69 -11.07 3.91
N TRP A 81 13.58 -10.09 4.13
CA TRP A 81 13.73 -9.43 5.42
C TRP A 81 12.46 -8.67 5.83
N LEU A 82 11.85 -7.88 4.92
CA LEU A 82 10.59 -7.17 5.17
C LEU A 82 9.47 -8.12 5.59
N ILE A 83 9.31 -9.24 4.85
CA ILE A 83 8.30 -10.26 5.15
C ILE A 83 8.54 -10.89 6.52
N SER A 84 9.79 -11.23 6.82
CA SER A 84 10.17 -11.87 8.09
C SER A 84 10.03 -10.92 9.29
N ASN A 85 10.22 -9.63 9.09
CA ASN A 85 10.08 -8.64 10.15
C ASN A 85 8.60 -8.31 10.42
N ALA A 86 7.79 -8.22 9.37
CA ALA A 86 6.35 -7.97 9.50
C ALA A 86 5.60 -9.10 10.20
N THR A 87 6.04 -10.35 10.07
CA THR A 87 5.45 -11.49 10.79
C THR A 87 5.82 -11.52 12.28
N LYS A 88 6.91 -10.86 12.68
CA LYS A 88 7.38 -10.78 14.08
C LYS A 88 6.78 -9.61 14.87
N GLY A 89 6.38 -8.52 14.20
CA GLY A 89 5.76 -7.35 14.82
C GLY A 89 4.29 -7.21 14.43
N GLY A 90 3.35 -7.68 15.27
CA GLY A 90 1.92 -7.49 15.02
C GLY A 90 1.50 -6.02 15.11
N GLY A 91 1.09 -5.40 14.00
CA GLY A 91 0.46 -4.06 13.97
C GLY A 91 0.60 -3.31 12.64
N VAL A 92 -0.50 -2.70 12.16
CA VAL A 92 -0.79 -2.26 10.78
C VAL A 92 -0.35 -0.81 10.46
N PRO A 93 -0.22 -0.40 9.18
CA PRO A 93 -1.39 0.19 8.49
C PRO A 93 -1.75 -0.52 7.19
N LYS A 94 -3.06 -0.63 6.96
CA LYS A 94 -3.70 -1.01 5.70
C LYS A 94 -3.65 0.23 4.81
N ALA A 95 -2.73 0.27 3.85
CA ALA A 95 -2.87 1.20 2.74
C ALA A 95 -4.17 0.85 2.00
N PRO A 96 -5.03 1.84 1.67
CA PRO A 96 -6.18 1.57 0.83
C PRO A 96 -5.69 1.03 -0.51
N PRO A 97 -6.40 0.06 -1.11
CA PRO A 97 -6.01 -0.50 -2.40
C PRO A 97 -5.90 0.64 -3.43
N PRO A 98 -4.77 0.75 -4.17
CA PRO A 98 -4.72 1.67 -5.30
C PRO A 98 -5.75 1.20 -6.33
N GLY A 99 -6.71 2.07 -6.59
CA GLY A 99 -7.90 1.77 -7.38
C GLY A 99 -7.58 1.21 -8.75
N GLY A 100 -8.28 0.13 -9.08
CA GLY A 100 -8.52 -0.34 -10.43
C GLY A 100 -10.03 -0.51 -10.60
N ASP A 101 -10.56 0.30 -11.51
CA ASP A 101 -11.84 0.22 -12.19
C ASP A 101 -13.08 0.81 -11.48
N ALA A 102 -13.38 2.05 -11.87
CA ALA A 102 -14.71 2.62 -11.79
C ALA A 102 -15.64 1.86 -12.75
N ALA A 103 -16.54 1.03 -12.21
CA ALA A 103 -17.76 0.60 -12.87
C ALA A 103 -18.85 0.30 -11.82
N THR A 104 -19.75 1.28 -11.68
CA THR A 104 -21.17 1.18 -11.28
C THR A 104 -21.60 0.19 -10.18
N ALA A 105 -21.92 0.72 -9.00
CA ALA A 105 -23.06 0.27 -8.22
C ALA A 105 -23.68 1.49 -7.49
N ASN A 106 -24.65 2.12 -8.13
CA ASN A 106 -25.60 2.99 -7.45
C ASN A 106 -26.88 2.16 -7.25
N ALA A 107 -27.18 1.78 -6.00
CA ALA A 107 -28.53 1.53 -5.49
C ALA A 107 -28.50 1.18 -4.00
N ALA A 108 -29.45 1.77 -3.26
CA ALA A 108 -29.89 1.44 -1.90
C ALA A 108 -29.06 2.00 -0.72
N ALA A 109 -29.05 3.33 -0.61
CA ALA A 109 -29.22 3.96 0.69
C ALA A 109 -30.73 3.96 1.02
N ALA A 110 -31.13 3.13 1.98
CA ALA A 110 -32.37 3.29 2.71
C ALA A 110 -32.04 3.03 4.17
N ASP A 111 -31.77 4.13 4.88
CA ASP A 111 -31.72 4.16 6.33
C ASP A 111 -33.03 3.56 6.87
N ASP A 112 -32.90 2.46 7.60
CA ASP A 112 -33.98 1.82 8.33
C ASP A 112 -34.39 2.70 9.52
N LEU A 113 -35.39 3.56 9.29
CA LEU A 113 -35.97 4.46 10.29
C LEU A 113 -37.07 3.80 11.13
N SER A 114 -37.20 2.46 11.12
CA SER A 114 -38.28 1.76 11.81
C SER A 114 -38.18 1.75 13.35
N SER A 115 -37.15 2.34 13.94
CA SER A 115 -36.91 2.32 15.39
C SER A 115 -37.05 3.67 16.10
N ILE A 116 -37.42 4.77 15.42
CA ILE A 116 -37.66 6.05 16.09
C ILE A 116 -39.07 6.08 16.69
N LYS A 117 -39.16 5.82 18.00
CA LYS A 117 -40.34 6.14 18.81
C LYS A 117 -40.28 7.61 19.23
N LEU A 118 -41.13 8.46 18.64
CA LEU A 118 -41.38 9.80 19.18
C LEU A 118 -42.31 9.69 20.39
N ASN A 119 -41.82 10.08 21.57
CA ASN A 119 -42.68 10.33 22.73
C ASN A 119 -43.26 11.74 22.61
N LEU A 120 -44.58 11.84 22.41
CA LEU A 120 -45.32 13.09 22.23
C LEU A 120 -46.04 13.53 23.52
N ASP A 121 -45.44 13.26 24.68
CA ASP A 121 -46.03 13.61 26.00
C ASP A 121 -45.29 14.77 26.69
N ALA A 122 -44.42 15.50 25.98
CA ALA A 122 -43.63 16.60 26.55
C ALA A 122 -44.09 18.01 26.11
N LEU A 123 -45.28 18.15 25.54
CA LEU A 123 -45.92 19.44 25.23
C LEU A 123 -47.38 19.43 25.71
N GLY A 124 -47.53 19.53 27.03
CA GLY A 124 -48.79 19.72 27.75
C GLY A 124 -48.52 20.14 29.17
#